data_AF-A0A0D3JB92-F1
#
_entry.id   AF-A0A0D3JB92-F1
#
_cell.length_a   1.000
_cell.length_b   1.000
_cell.length_c   1.000
_cell.angle_alpha   90.00
_cell.angle_beta   90.00
_cell.angle_gamma   90.00
#
_symmetry.space_group_name_H-M   'P 1'
#
loop_
_entity.id
_entity.type
_entity.pdbx_description
1 polymer ?
#
loop_
_entity_poly.entity_id
_entity_poly.type
_entity_poly.pdbx_seq_one_letter_code
_entity_poly.pdbx_strand_id
1 'polypeptide(L)'
;MSELCEAEDDEESDLILPPRFARRIWLVSWLALSSGSAAIANGRRDCAALSVLVLATSLNYWRRPTHGPRRTVDMAAAAGSLIYQVAAVAPFSHCPIAAGAYLASVAAGAGCYARARLLSRRHGDRDSSSWWHVGLHLCGNAGNVLLYDAVGRNLVGWRRR
;
A
#
# COMPACT_ATOMS: atom_id res chain seq x y z
N MET A 1 7.96 -35.50 -17.99
CA MET A 1 8.51 -34.22 -18.46
C MET A 1 7.46 -33.39 -19.20
N SER A 2 6.63 -33.99 -20.07
CA SER A 2 5.46 -33.33 -20.70
C SER A 2 4.41 -32.85 -19.68
N GLU A 3 3.93 -33.73 -18.80
CA GLU A 3 2.88 -33.39 -17.81
C GLU A 3 3.32 -32.35 -16.77
N LEU A 4 4.62 -32.29 -16.46
CA LEU A 4 5.17 -31.26 -15.56
C LEU A 4 5.20 -29.89 -16.26
N CYS A 5 5.50 -29.86 -17.56
CA CYS A 5 5.51 -28.63 -18.35
C CYS A 5 4.08 -28.11 -18.57
N GLU A 6 3.13 -29.00 -18.85
CA GLU A 6 1.71 -28.64 -18.98
C GLU A 6 1.11 -28.16 -17.65
N ALA A 7 1.46 -28.78 -16.52
CA ALA A 7 1.01 -28.32 -15.20
C ALA A 7 1.61 -26.97 -14.79
N GLU A 8 2.87 -26.69 -15.15
CA GLU A 8 3.50 -25.39 -14.92
C GLU A 8 2.87 -24.28 -15.78
N ASP A 9 2.54 -24.58 -17.04
CA ASP A 9 1.86 -23.65 -17.95
C ASP A 9 0.42 -23.33 -17.49
N ASP A 10 -0.31 -24.33 -17.01
CA ASP A 10 -1.66 -24.13 -16.46
C ASP A 10 -1.63 -23.32 -15.15
N GLU A 11 -0.66 -23.56 -14.26
CA GLU A 11 -0.50 -22.77 -13.03
C GLU A 11 -0.09 -21.31 -13.30
N GLU A 12 0.73 -21.05 -14.32
CA GLU A 12 1.13 -19.70 -14.71
C GLU A 12 -0.01 -18.94 -15.41
N SER A 13 -0.92 -19.65 -16.08
CA SER A 13 -2.10 -19.07 -16.74
C SER A 13 -3.09 -18.39 -15.77
N ASP A 14 -3.19 -18.87 -14.53
CA ASP A 14 -4.10 -18.33 -13.50
C ASP A 14 -3.53 -17.09 -12.78
N LEU A 15 -2.25 -16.75 -13.01
CA LEU A 15 -1.61 -15.61 -12.39
C LEU A 15 -2.08 -14.29 -13.03
N ILE A 16 -2.59 -13.39 -12.19
CA ILE A 16 -2.94 -12.01 -12.56
C ILE A 16 -1.69 -11.26 -13.02
N LEU A 17 -0.55 -11.57 -12.41
CA LEU A 17 0.70 -10.89 -12.65
C LEU A 17 1.85 -11.91 -12.63
N PRO A 18 2.72 -11.94 -13.67
CA PRO A 18 3.87 -12.81 -13.72
C PRO A 18 4.75 -12.69 -12.47
N PRO A 19 5.40 -13.79 -12.02
CA PRO A 19 6.16 -13.82 -10.77
C PRO A 19 7.20 -12.70 -10.65
N ARG A 20 7.89 -12.35 -11.75
CA ARG A 20 8.89 -11.26 -11.78
C ARG A 20 8.33 -9.90 -11.32
N PHE A 21 7.10 -9.57 -11.74
CA PHE A 21 6.46 -8.30 -11.43
C PHE A 21 5.73 -8.36 -10.09
N ALA A 22 5.17 -9.52 -9.74
CA ALA A 22 4.58 -9.78 -8.43
C ALA A 22 5.63 -9.63 -7.31
N ARG A 23 6.84 -10.18 -7.52
CA ARG A 23 7.96 -10.07 -6.57
C ARG A 23 8.33 -8.62 -6.27
N ARG A 24 8.25 -7.74 -7.26
CA ARG A 24 8.49 -6.29 -7.07
C ARG A 24 7.49 -5.70 -6.07
N ILE A 25 6.21 -6.04 -6.22
CA ILE A 25 5.14 -5.54 -5.35
C ILE A 25 5.23 -6.19 -3.95
N TRP A 26 5.58 -7.47 -3.91
CA TRP A 26 5.85 -8.18 -2.65
C TRP A 26 6.98 -7.52 -1.86
N LEU A 27 8.08 -7.15 -2.52
CA LEU A 27 9.21 -6.46 -1.87
C LEU A 27 8.83 -5.06 -1.37
N VAL A 28 8.14 -4.25 -2.17
CA VAL A 28 7.75 -2.90 -1.74
C VAL A 28 6.70 -2.92 -0.63
N SER A 29 5.92 -4.00 -0.49
CA SER A 29 4.93 -4.13 0.58
C SER A 29 5.54 -3.98 1.98
N TRP A 30 6.81 -4.37 2.14
CA TRP A 30 7.56 -4.20 3.39
C TRP A 30 7.73 -2.73 3.83
N LEU A 31 7.55 -1.75 2.93
CA LEU A 31 7.52 -0.34 3.30
C LEU A 31 6.44 -0.02 4.35
N ALA A 32 5.38 -0.83 4.44
CA ALA A 32 4.38 -0.68 5.49
C ALA A 32 4.95 -0.80 6.92
N LEU A 33 6.10 -1.47 7.11
CA LEU A 33 6.80 -1.47 8.40
C LEU A 33 7.31 -0.08 8.79
N SER A 34 7.72 0.74 7.82
CA SER A 34 8.19 2.10 8.10
C SER A 34 7.03 2.98 8.61
N SER A 35 5.87 2.91 7.95
CA SER A 35 4.66 3.59 8.40
C SER A 35 4.16 3.07 9.74
N GLY A 36 4.19 1.75 9.95
CA GLY A 36 3.83 1.13 11.23
C GLY A 36 4.78 1.56 12.37
N SER A 37 6.09 1.63 12.10
CA SER A 37 7.09 2.10 13.06
C SER A 37 6.88 3.58 13.40
N ALA A 38 6.59 4.41 12.39
CA ALA A 38 6.24 5.81 12.60
C ALA A 38 4.95 5.97 13.42
N ALA A 39 3.94 5.11 13.20
CA ALA A 39 2.72 5.11 13.98
C ALA A 39 2.98 4.78 15.46
N ILE A 40 3.81 3.77 15.74
CA ILE A 40 4.22 3.39 17.10
C ILE A 40 4.98 4.53 17.78
N ALA A 41 5.96 5.12 17.09
CA ALA A 41 6.76 6.23 17.62
C ALA A 41 5.90 7.45 18.01
N ASN A 42 4.74 7.61 17.38
CA ASN A 42 3.79 8.70 17.60
C ASN A 42 2.54 8.27 18.39
N GLY A 43 2.55 7.10 19.05
CA GLY A 43 1.47 6.64 19.92
C GLY A 43 0.18 6.21 19.20
N ARG A 44 0.18 6.09 17.87
CA ARG A 44 -0.98 5.70 17.04
C ARG A 44 -1.06 4.18 16.86
N ARG A 45 -1.45 3.48 17.93
CA ARG A 45 -1.54 2.00 17.96
C ARG A 45 -2.56 1.45 16.97
N ASP A 46 -3.66 2.17 16.78
CA ASP A 46 -4.68 1.95 15.74
C ASP A 46 -4.07 1.87 14.34
N CYS A 47 -3.30 2.89 13.96
CA CYS A 47 -2.64 2.99 12.67
C CYS A 47 -1.52 1.95 12.50
N ALA A 48 -0.81 1.63 13.59
CA ALA A 48 0.19 0.57 13.60
C ALA A 48 -0.44 -0.80 13.32
N ALA A 49 -1.57 -1.11 13.98
CA ALA A 49 -2.31 -2.35 13.75
C ALA A 49 -2.81 -2.46 12.30
N LEU A 50 -3.34 -1.36 11.74
CA LEU A 50 -3.74 -1.29 10.34
C LEU A 50 -2.55 -1.50 9.39
N SER A 51 -1.39 -0.93 9.69
CA SER A 51 -0.18 -1.12 8.88
C SER A 51 0.29 -2.58 8.88
N VAL A 52 0.22 -3.26 10.03
CA VAL A 52 0.52 -4.70 10.14
C VAL A 52 -0.51 -5.54 9.37
N LEU A 53 -1.80 -5.21 9.48
CA LEU A 53 -2.87 -5.88 8.75
C LEU A 53 -2.65 -5.78 7.24
N VAL A 54 -2.46 -4.56 6.72
CA VAL A 54 -2.21 -4.31 5.28
C VAL A 54 -0.94 -5.01 4.81
N LEU A 55 0.14 -4.97 5.60
CA LEU A 55 1.36 -5.71 5.28
C LEU A 55 1.10 -7.21 5.16
N ALA A 56 0.43 -7.80 6.15
CA ALA A 56 0.17 -9.22 6.20
C ALA A 56 -0.71 -9.68 5.02
N THR A 57 -1.77 -8.93 4.69
CA THR A 57 -2.64 -9.27 3.55
C THR A 57 -1.92 -9.09 2.22
N SER A 58 -1.11 -8.03 2.10
CA SER A 58 -0.35 -7.72 0.87
C SER A 58 0.70 -8.79 0.60
N LEU A 59 1.51 -9.17 1.60
CA LEU A 59 2.47 -10.26 1.46
C LEU A 59 1.79 -11.60 1.15
N ASN A 60 0.66 -11.89 1.80
CA ASN A 60 -0.09 -13.12 1.58
C ASN A 60 -0.70 -13.21 0.18
N TYR A 61 -1.09 -12.09 -0.41
CA TYR A 61 -1.62 -12.03 -1.78
C TYR A 61 -0.49 -12.04 -2.82
N TRP A 62 0.49 -11.15 -2.71
CA TRP A 62 1.53 -10.95 -3.73
C TRP A 62 2.55 -12.09 -3.84
N ARG A 63 2.58 -13.02 -2.88
CA ARG A 63 3.36 -14.26 -3.03
C ARG A 63 2.87 -15.14 -4.18
N ARG A 64 1.57 -15.10 -4.52
CA ARG A 64 0.96 -15.80 -5.66
C ARG A 64 -0.34 -15.09 -6.05
N PRO A 65 -0.28 -14.07 -6.92
CA PRO A 65 -1.42 -13.21 -7.22
C PRO A 65 -2.39 -13.88 -8.18
N THR A 66 -3.40 -14.56 -7.64
CA THR A 66 -4.51 -15.17 -8.39
C THR A 66 -5.81 -14.44 -8.13
N HIS A 67 -6.82 -14.67 -8.98
CA HIS A 67 -8.18 -14.27 -8.64
C HIS A 67 -8.66 -15.08 -7.42
N GLY A 68 -9.38 -14.42 -6.49
CA GLY A 68 -9.96 -15.11 -5.33
C GLY A 68 -9.92 -14.34 -4.02
N PRO A 69 -10.13 -15.04 -2.88
CA PRO A 69 -10.38 -14.40 -1.58
C PRO A 69 -9.18 -13.63 -1.04
N ARG A 70 -7.95 -14.11 -1.27
CA ARG A 70 -6.72 -13.41 -0.86
C ARG A 70 -6.67 -11.98 -1.40
N ARG A 71 -7.03 -11.82 -2.67
CA ARG A 71 -7.11 -10.51 -3.34
C ARG A 71 -8.19 -9.64 -2.73
N THR A 72 -9.37 -10.19 -2.47
CA THR A 72 -10.49 -9.46 -1.87
C THR A 72 -10.13 -8.95 -0.48
N VAL A 73 -9.54 -9.81 0.35
CA VAL A 73 -9.10 -9.45 1.71
C VAL A 73 -8.04 -8.37 1.68
N ASP A 74 -7.04 -8.48 0.79
CA ASP A 74 -6.00 -7.47 0.64
C ASP A 74 -6.55 -6.10 0.23
N MET A 75 -7.40 -6.06 -0.80
CA MET A 75 -8.04 -4.82 -1.23
C MET A 75 -8.95 -4.24 -0.14
N ALA A 76 -9.67 -5.08 0.60
CA ALA A 76 -10.53 -4.63 1.70
C ALA A 76 -9.72 -4.05 2.87
N ALA A 77 -8.61 -4.69 3.24
CA ALA A 77 -7.70 -4.18 4.26
C ALA A 77 -7.10 -2.82 3.85
N ALA A 78 -6.61 -2.70 2.61
CA ALA A 78 -6.06 -1.46 2.10
C ALA A 78 -7.11 -0.34 2.03
N ALA A 79 -8.31 -0.63 1.51
CA ALA A 79 -9.40 0.35 1.42
C ALA A 79 -9.91 0.77 2.80
N GLY A 80 -10.11 -0.19 3.72
CA GLY A 80 -10.51 0.09 5.09
C GLY A 80 -9.49 0.94 5.84
N SER A 81 -8.20 0.61 5.70
CA SER A 81 -7.10 1.42 6.26
C SER A 81 -7.11 2.83 5.70
N LEU A 82 -7.28 2.99 4.38
CA LEU A 82 -7.34 4.31 3.74
C LEU A 82 -8.52 5.13 4.26
N ILE A 83 -9.73 4.55 4.32
CA ILE A 83 -10.93 5.23 4.84
C ILE A 83 -10.71 5.70 6.28
N TYR A 84 -10.19 4.80 7.13
CA TYR A 84 -9.88 5.13 8.52
C TYR A 84 -8.89 6.28 8.63
N GLN A 85 -7.79 6.23 7.87
CA GLN A 85 -6.73 7.23 7.93
C GLN A 85 -7.20 8.59 7.36
N VAL A 86 -8.01 8.61 6.31
CA VAL A 86 -8.66 9.83 5.80
C VAL A 86 -9.59 10.44 6.86
N ALA A 87 -10.39 9.64 7.54
CA ALA A 87 -11.22 10.13 8.65
C ALA A 87 -10.35 10.66 9.81
N ALA A 88 -9.22 10.01 10.09
CA ALA A 88 -8.26 10.42 11.12
C ALA A 88 -7.52 11.73 10.78
N VAL A 89 -7.65 12.27 9.56
CA VAL A 89 -7.11 13.60 9.20
C VAL A 89 -7.95 14.74 9.77
N ALA A 90 -9.25 14.54 10.01
CA ALA A 90 -10.17 15.60 10.42
C ALA A 90 -9.73 16.41 11.66
N PRO A 91 -9.15 15.79 12.71
CA PRO A 91 -8.61 16.52 13.87
C PRO A 91 -7.40 17.42 13.56
N PHE A 92 -6.72 17.23 12.42
CA PHE A 92 -5.55 18.01 11.99
C PHE A 92 -5.91 19.20 11.11
N SER A 93 -7.16 19.64 11.12
CA SER A 93 -7.61 20.88 10.46
C SER A 93 -6.81 22.12 10.89
N HIS A 94 -6.26 22.11 12.10
CA HIS A 94 -5.36 23.16 12.61
C HIS A 94 -3.96 23.17 11.97
N CYS A 95 -3.58 22.12 11.24
CA CYS A 95 -2.32 22.02 10.50
C CYS A 95 -2.60 21.74 9.01
N PRO A 96 -3.05 22.76 8.25
CA PRO A 96 -3.57 22.57 6.89
C PRO A 96 -2.51 22.05 5.90
N ILE A 97 -1.23 22.36 6.14
CA ILE A 97 -0.13 21.89 5.28
C ILE A 97 0.04 20.36 5.41
N ALA A 98 0.00 19.83 6.64
CA ALA A 98 0.14 18.40 6.88
C ALA A 98 -1.06 17.62 6.34
N ALA A 99 -2.27 18.09 6.64
CA ALA A 99 -3.50 17.52 6.09
C ALA A 99 -3.51 17.56 4.55
N GLY A 100 -3.13 18.71 3.96
CA GLY A 100 -3.01 18.87 2.52
C GLY A 100 -1.98 17.93 1.89
N ALA A 101 -0.79 17.79 2.51
CA ALA A 101 0.24 16.89 2.03
C ALA A 101 -0.21 15.41 2.09
N TYR A 102 -0.90 15.01 3.17
CA TYR A 102 -1.50 13.68 3.25
C TYR A 102 -2.55 13.46 2.15
N LEU A 103 -3.50 14.38 1.99
CA LEU A 103 -4.54 14.25 0.96
C LEU A 103 -3.95 14.24 -0.46
N ALA A 104 -2.90 15.02 -0.71
CA ALA A 104 -2.16 14.98 -1.97
C ALA A 104 -1.50 13.61 -2.20
N SER A 105 -0.93 13.00 -1.17
CA SER A 105 -0.37 11.65 -1.26
C SER A 105 -1.43 10.59 -1.56
N VAL A 106 -2.63 10.72 -0.97
CA VAL A 106 -3.79 9.85 -1.26
C VAL A 106 -4.22 10.01 -2.71
N ALA A 107 -4.35 11.24 -3.20
CA ALA A 107 -4.71 11.52 -4.59
C ALA A 107 -3.67 10.97 -5.57
N ALA A 108 -2.37 11.16 -5.29
CA ALA A 108 -1.29 10.59 -6.09
C ALA A 108 -1.32 9.05 -6.08
N GLY A 109 -1.55 8.42 -4.93
CA GLY A 109 -1.73 6.97 -4.81
C GLY A 109 -2.92 6.45 -5.62
N ALA A 110 -4.07 7.14 -5.56
CA ALA A 110 -5.24 6.81 -6.36
C ALA A 110 -4.96 6.92 -7.87
N GLY A 111 -4.23 7.97 -8.29
CA GLY A 111 -3.75 8.12 -9.66
C GLY A 111 -2.82 6.97 -10.08
N CYS A 112 -1.90 6.57 -9.21
CA CYS A 112 -1.02 5.43 -9.44
C CYS A 112 -1.81 4.13 -9.61
N TYR A 113 -2.80 3.88 -8.76
CA TYR A 113 -3.68 2.70 -8.87
C TYR A 113 -4.47 2.72 -10.20
N ALA A 114 -5.09 3.85 -10.54
CA ALA A 114 -5.85 3.99 -11.79
C ALA A 114 -4.97 3.74 -13.01
N ARG A 115 -3.75 4.29 -13.04
CA ARG A 115 -2.80 4.11 -14.13
C ARG A 115 -2.28 2.66 -14.22
N ALA A 116 -2.00 2.03 -13.08
CA ALA A 116 -1.63 0.62 -13.02
C ALA A 116 -2.73 -0.27 -13.63
N ARG A 117 -4.01 -0.01 -13.27
CA ARG A 117 -5.16 -0.75 -13.82
C ARG A 117 -5.36 -0.49 -15.31
N LEU A 118 -5.16 0.74 -15.77
CA LEU A 118 -5.27 1.10 -17.19
C LEU A 118 -4.27 0.33 -18.03
N LEU A 119 -2.98 0.36 -17.64
CA LEU A 119 -1.90 -0.30 -18.38
C LEU A 119 -2.06 -1.83 -18.41
N SER A 120 -2.41 -2.43 -17.27
CA SER A 120 -2.63 -3.88 -17.18
C SER A 120 -3.84 -4.34 -18.00
N ARG A 121 -4.96 -3.61 -17.96
CA ARG A 121 -6.21 -4.04 -18.62
C ARG A 121 -6.30 -3.66 -20.09
N ARG A 122 -5.86 -2.46 -20.47
CA ARG A 122 -6.03 -1.97 -21.85
C ARG A 122 -4.83 -2.27 -22.74
N HIS A 123 -3.61 -2.22 -22.20
CA HIS A 123 -2.40 -2.33 -23.02
C HIS A 123 -1.67 -3.66 -22.82
N GLY A 124 -2.10 -4.49 -21.86
CA GLY A 124 -1.38 -5.72 -21.50
C GLY A 124 0.02 -5.46 -20.90
N ASP A 125 0.36 -4.20 -20.62
CA ASP A 125 1.68 -3.80 -20.12
C ASP A 125 1.77 -4.04 -18.61
N ARG A 126 2.13 -5.28 -18.27
CA ARG A 126 2.25 -5.78 -16.90
C ARG A 126 3.47 -5.20 -16.17
N ASP A 127 4.55 -4.83 -16.89
CA ASP A 127 5.75 -4.27 -16.27
C ASP A 127 5.47 -2.85 -15.75
N SER A 128 5.05 -1.96 -16.64
CA SER A 128 4.71 -0.58 -16.27
C SER A 128 3.59 -0.55 -15.24
N SER A 129 2.57 -1.42 -15.39
CA SER A 129 1.51 -1.55 -14.40
C SER A 129 2.06 -1.84 -12.99
N SER A 130 3.03 -2.74 -12.87
CA SER A 130 3.62 -3.06 -11.58
C SER A 130 4.48 -1.93 -11.01
N TRP A 131 5.16 -1.13 -11.84
CA TRP A 131 5.84 0.09 -11.39
C TRP A 131 4.87 1.16 -10.87
N TRP A 132 3.74 1.36 -11.55
CA TRP A 132 2.69 2.24 -11.03
C TRP A 132 2.09 1.72 -9.72
N HIS A 133 1.99 0.39 -9.55
CA HIS A 133 1.59 -0.19 -8.28
C HIS A 133 2.65 0.04 -7.18
N VAL A 134 3.94 -0.03 -7.50
CA VAL A 134 5.00 0.41 -6.57
C VAL A 134 4.82 1.88 -6.17
N GLY A 135 4.48 2.74 -7.14
CA GLY A 135 4.14 4.14 -6.87
C GLY A 135 3.00 4.30 -5.87
N LEU A 136 1.94 3.49 -5.98
CA LEU A 136 0.86 3.45 -4.98
C LEU A 136 1.37 3.15 -3.57
N HIS A 137 2.25 2.15 -3.40
CA HIS A 137 2.85 1.83 -2.10
C HIS A 137 3.71 2.98 -1.57
N LEU A 138 4.52 3.60 -2.43
CA LEU A 138 5.36 4.73 -2.04
C LEU A 138 4.52 5.92 -1.57
N CYS A 139 3.52 6.33 -2.35
CA CYS A 139 2.62 7.43 -2.00
C CYS A 139 1.86 7.15 -0.70
N GLY A 140 1.27 5.96 -0.57
CA GLY A 140 0.52 5.58 0.63
C GLY A 140 1.36 5.57 1.90
N ASN A 141 2.56 4.97 1.84
CA ASN A 141 3.43 4.89 3.01
C ASN A 141 4.07 6.25 3.37
N ALA A 142 4.47 7.05 2.37
CA ALA A 142 4.94 8.41 2.59
C ALA A 142 3.84 9.28 3.21
N GLY A 143 2.61 9.17 2.70
CA GLY A 143 1.42 9.79 3.28
C GLY A 143 1.23 9.41 4.73
N ASN A 144 1.26 8.12 5.04
CA ASN A 144 1.11 7.62 6.40
C ASN A 144 2.19 8.14 7.34
N VAL A 145 3.46 8.13 6.91
CA VAL A 145 4.55 8.71 7.69
C VAL A 145 4.29 10.20 7.92
N LEU A 146 3.91 10.98 6.91
CA LEU A 146 3.55 12.39 7.06
C LEU A 146 2.38 12.59 8.02
N LEU A 147 1.34 11.77 7.93
CA LEU A 147 0.18 11.83 8.82
C LEU A 147 0.57 11.57 10.28
N TYR A 148 1.52 10.68 10.54
CA TYR A 148 1.95 10.35 11.90
C TYR A 148 3.04 11.30 12.41
N ASP A 149 3.95 11.73 11.53
CA ASP A 149 5.12 12.55 11.83
C ASP A 149 4.84 14.05 11.87
N ALA A 150 4.01 14.57 10.96
CA ALA A 150 3.59 15.97 10.98
C ALA A 150 2.74 16.30 12.22
N VAL A 151 2.23 15.26 12.89
CA VAL A 151 1.55 15.32 14.19
C VAL A 151 2.54 15.14 15.35
N GLY A 152 3.51 14.24 15.21
CA GLY A 152 4.56 14.01 16.21
C GLY A 152 5.48 15.20 16.46
N ARG A 153 6.04 15.79 15.39
CA ARG A 153 7.07 16.83 15.51
C ARG A 153 6.51 18.21 15.81
N ASN A 154 5.27 18.51 15.39
CA ASN A 154 4.66 19.82 15.61
C ASN A 154 3.86 19.95 16.92
N LEU A 155 3.68 18.87 17.70
CA LEU A 155 2.98 18.92 19.01
C LEU A 155 3.87 18.63 20.23
N VAL A 156 4.95 17.85 20.11
CA VAL A 156 5.77 17.46 21.28
C VAL A 156 7.11 18.19 21.32
N GLY A 157 7.11 19.45 20.88
CA GLY A 157 8.29 20.31 20.74
C GLY A 157 9.48 19.81 21.55
N TRP A 158 10.53 19.38 20.86
CA TRP A 158 11.79 18.93 21.48
C TRP A 158 12.57 20.12 22.09
N ARG A 159 11.88 21.01 22.80
CA ARG A 159 12.35 21.49 24.09
C ARG A 159 11.86 20.48 25.13
N ARG A 160 12.75 19.54 25.45
CA ARG A 160 12.71 18.89 26.77
C ARG A 160 12.54 20.02 27.81
N ARG A 161 11.43 20.04 28.53
CA ARG A 161 11.47 20.43 29.93
C ARG A 161 11.85 19.18 30.71
#